data_AF-A0A518CLA7-F1
#
_entry.id   AF-A0A518CLA7-F1
#
_cell.length_a   1.000
_cell.length_b   1.000
_cell.length_c   1.000
_cell.angle_alpha   90.00
_cell.angle_beta   90.00
_cell.angle_gamma   90.00
#
_symmetry.space_group_name_H-M   'P 1'
#
loop_
_entity.id
_entity.type
_entity.pdbx_description
1 polymer ?
#
loop_
_entity_poly.entity_id
_entity_poly.type
_entity_poly.pdbx_seq_one_letter_code
_entity_poly.pdbx_strand_id
1 'polypeptide(L)'
;MANIENSQNMNDPHSSRHFQSWSGKEMCGVALIIFAGITFGLLWMDRNTGLPFNMPSSWYKSKMIFFFMALFALPTSYLLMRKPPGAYDTSEAPEVALPNFRTFRFYTRNGCPLCDEALEIVKRYENVLPEIEVYDVDRDAELVERFNTCVPVVEIDGKIRFRGNVNEVLFRRLIEASARNSQPASGQVVPLQLPSSSRGS
;
A
#
# COMPACT_ATOMS: atom_id res chain seq x y z
N MET A 1 36.67 -34.54 -12.07
CA MET A 1 35.41 -35.28 -12.30
C MET A 1 34.32 -34.52 -11.59
N ALA A 2 33.31 -34.12 -12.35
CA ALA A 2 32.23 -33.24 -11.93
C ALA A 2 31.40 -33.86 -10.80
N ASN A 3 30.96 -33.03 -9.84
CA ASN A 3 29.77 -33.31 -9.07
C ASN A 3 28.93 -32.03 -9.02
N ILE A 4 28.20 -31.79 -10.11
CA ILE A 4 27.16 -30.77 -10.23
C ILE A 4 25.84 -31.52 -10.04
N GLU A 5 25.45 -31.74 -8.79
CA GLU A 5 24.10 -32.20 -8.46
C GLU A 5 23.73 -31.73 -7.05
N ASN A 6 23.29 -30.47 -6.95
CA ASN A 6 22.29 -30.09 -5.94
C ASN A 6 21.58 -28.81 -6.39
N SER A 7 20.83 -28.94 -7.49
CA SER A 7 19.76 -28.02 -7.86
C SER A 7 18.52 -28.43 -7.07
N GLN A 8 17.79 -27.44 -6.52
CA GLN A 8 16.52 -27.53 -5.81
C GLN A 8 16.59 -27.63 -4.28
N ASN A 9 17.01 -26.55 -3.62
CA ASN A 9 16.38 -26.17 -2.36
C ASN A 9 15.46 -24.97 -2.60
N MET A 10 14.24 -25.29 -3.05
CA MET A 10 13.11 -24.39 -3.21
C MET A 10 12.50 -24.15 -1.83
N ASN A 11 13.18 -23.33 -1.02
CA ASN A 11 12.67 -22.81 0.23
C ASN A 11 12.43 -21.30 0.07
N ASP A 12 11.36 -20.96 -0.66
CA ASP A 12 10.75 -19.63 -0.59
C ASP A 12 9.92 -19.55 0.71
N PRO A 13 10.35 -18.83 1.77
CA PRO A 13 9.62 -18.74 3.03
C PRO A 13 8.45 -17.75 2.95
N HIS A 14 8.19 -17.16 1.78
CA HIS A 14 7.29 -16.03 1.62
C HIS A 14 5.87 -16.39 1.15
N SER A 15 5.61 -17.66 0.81
CA SER A 15 4.30 -18.09 0.28
C SER A 15 3.32 -18.57 1.37
N SER A 16 3.79 -18.99 2.54
CA SER A 16 2.93 -19.65 3.54
C SER A 16 2.31 -18.73 4.60
N ARG A 17 2.70 -17.45 4.68
CA ARG A 17 2.25 -16.55 5.75
C ARG A 17 0.95 -15.76 5.48
N HIS A 18 0.30 -15.95 4.33
CA HIS A 18 -0.90 -15.17 4.01
C HIS A 18 -2.23 -15.82 4.44
N PHE A 19 -2.22 -17.09 4.85
CA PHE A 19 -3.45 -17.81 5.21
C PHE A 19 -3.68 -17.93 6.73
N GLN A 20 -2.66 -17.67 7.55
CA GLN A 20 -2.69 -17.98 8.99
C GLN A 20 -3.16 -16.82 9.89
N SER A 21 -3.36 -15.61 9.35
CA SER A 21 -3.75 -14.43 10.10
C SER A 21 -5.25 -14.11 10.05
N TRP A 22 -6.07 -14.98 9.47
CA TRP A 22 -7.48 -14.68 9.28
C TRP A 22 -8.20 -14.61 10.64
N SER A 23 -8.55 -13.39 11.04
CA SER A 23 -9.19 -13.12 12.32
C SER A 23 -10.58 -13.76 12.33
N GLY A 24 -11.05 -14.29 13.46
CA GLY A 24 -12.34 -15.02 13.53
C GLY A 24 -13.54 -14.26 12.94
N LYS A 25 -13.48 -12.92 12.91
CA LYS A 25 -14.47 -12.06 12.25
C LYS A 25 -14.49 -12.22 10.72
N GLU A 26 -13.35 -12.44 10.07
CA GLU A 26 -13.22 -12.59 8.62
C GLU A 26 -13.72 -13.96 8.14
N MET A 27 -13.53 -15.00 8.97
CA MET A 27 -14.14 -16.32 8.74
C MET A 27 -15.67 -16.27 8.80
N CYS A 28 -16.25 -15.49 9.72
CA CYS A 28 -17.70 -15.30 9.80
C CYS A 28 -18.27 -14.62 8.55
N GLY A 29 -17.55 -13.65 7.98
CA GLY A 29 -17.96 -12.98 6.73
C GLY A 29 -18.05 -13.95 5.55
N VAL A 30 -17.04 -14.81 5.38
CA VAL A 30 -17.02 -15.77 4.26
C VAL A 30 -18.01 -16.93 4.46
N ALA A 31 -18.24 -17.37 5.69
CA ALA A 31 -19.29 -18.34 5.99
C ALA A 31 -20.69 -17.80 5.60
N LEU A 32 -20.96 -16.52 5.85
CA LEU A 32 -22.24 -15.88 5.47
C LEU A 32 -22.40 -15.75 3.94
N ILE A 33 -21.32 -15.45 3.21
CA ILE A 33 -21.35 -15.37 1.74
C ILE A 33 -21.64 -16.74 1.13
N ILE A 34 -20.99 -17.80 1.61
CA ILE A 34 -21.22 -19.17 1.14
C ILE A 34 -22.67 -19.59 1.43
N PHE A 35 -23.17 -19.34 2.64
CA PHE A 35 -24.52 -19.69 3.02
C PHE A 35 -25.59 -18.95 2.19
N ALA A 36 -25.39 -17.66 1.92
CA ALA A 36 -26.26 -16.87 1.06
C ALA A 36 -26.25 -17.39 -0.40
N GLY A 37 -25.07 -17.74 -0.94
CA GLY A 37 -24.92 -18.31 -2.27
C GLY A 37 -25.61 -19.68 -2.42
N ILE A 38 -25.44 -20.56 -1.45
CA ILE A 38 -26.11 -21.88 -1.42
C ILE A 38 -27.64 -21.70 -1.36
N THR A 39 -28.11 -20.79 -0.51
CA THR A 39 -29.56 -20.51 -0.37
C THR A 39 -30.15 -19.95 -1.67
N PHE A 40 -29.47 -19.03 -2.32
CA PHE A 40 -29.89 -18.48 -3.61
C PHE A 40 -29.88 -19.54 -4.72
N GLY A 41 -28.84 -20.36 -4.79
CA GLY A 41 -28.75 -21.47 -5.74
C GLY A 41 -29.90 -22.48 -5.58
N LEU A 42 -30.24 -22.83 -4.34
CA LEU A 42 -31.36 -23.72 -4.04
C LEU A 42 -32.72 -23.10 -4.40
N LEU A 43 -32.91 -21.79 -4.21
CA LEU A 43 -34.12 -21.08 -4.65
C LEU A 43 -34.24 -21.01 -6.19
N TRP A 44 -33.12 -20.81 -6.89
CA TRP A 44 -33.07 -20.83 -8.36
C TRP A 44 -33.40 -22.22 -8.92
N MET A 45 -32.82 -23.27 -8.32
CA MET A 45 -33.04 -24.67 -8.69
C MET A 45 -34.48 -25.13 -8.42
N ASP A 46 -35.09 -24.71 -7.29
CA ASP A 46 -36.52 -24.93 -7.00
C ASP A 46 -37.43 -24.31 -8.07
N ARG A 47 -37.07 -23.13 -8.59
CA ARG A 47 -37.88 -22.41 -9.59
C ARG A 47 -37.76 -23.01 -11.00
N ASN A 48 -36.59 -23.49 -11.39
CA ASN A 48 -36.33 -23.93 -12.77
C ASN A 48 -36.41 -25.44 -12.98
N THR A 49 -35.98 -26.26 -12.02
CA THR A 49 -35.80 -27.71 -12.22
C THR A 49 -36.58 -28.57 -11.24
N GLY A 50 -37.10 -27.98 -10.15
CA GLY A 50 -37.69 -28.71 -9.04
C GLY A 50 -36.60 -29.45 -8.22
N LEU A 51 -36.81 -29.57 -6.91
CA LEU A 51 -35.85 -30.21 -6.01
C LEU A 51 -36.13 -31.72 -5.90
N PRO A 52 -35.13 -32.60 -6.12
CA PRO A 52 -35.30 -34.06 -6.03
C PRO A 52 -35.25 -34.59 -4.58
N PHE A 53 -35.20 -33.72 -3.57
CA PHE A 53 -35.05 -34.06 -2.15
C PHE A 53 -36.15 -33.41 -1.29
N ASN A 54 -36.50 -34.02 -0.16
CA ASN A 54 -37.54 -33.53 0.74
C ASN A 54 -36.99 -32.42 1.66
N MET A 55 -37.41 -31.18 1.43
CA MET A 55 -36.96 -30.01 2.20
C MET A 55 -37.69 -29.90 3.55
N PRO A 56 -37.03 -29.35 4.60
CA PRO A 56 -37.67 -29.09 5.89
C PRO A 56 -38.85 -28.10 5.75
N SER A 57 -39.84 -28.22 6.65
CA SER A 57 -41.12 -27.51 6.57
C SER A 57 -41.03 -25.97 6.50
N SER A 58 -39.92 -25.40 6.97
CA SER A 58 -39.60 -23.97 6.88
C SER A 58 -39.40 -23.46 5.45
N TRP A 59 -39.03 -24.32 4.49
CA TRP A 59 -38.83 -23.97 3.08
C TRP A 59 -40.14 -23.56 2.37
N TYR A 60 -41.24 -24.21 2.76
CA TYR A 60 -42.56 -24.00 2.17
C TYR A 60 -43.40 -22.96 2.92
N LYS A 61 -43.10 -22.70 4.19
CA LYS A 61 -43.92 -21.80 5.03
C LYS A 61 -43.69 -20.32 4.74
N SER A 62 -42.46 -19.93 4.39
CA SER A 62 -42.15 -18.51 4.14
C SER A 62 -40.81 -18.33 3.43
N LYS A 63 -40.83 -18.44 2.09
CA LYS A 63 -39.67 -18.14 1.21
C LYS A 63 -39.06 -16.74 1.45
N MET A 64 -39.85 -15.82 2.00
CA MET A 64 -39.43 -14.49 2.44
C MET A 64 -38.33 -14.52 3.51
N ILE A 65 -38.32 -15.49 4.45
CA ILE A 65 -37.33 -15.56 5.53
C ILE A 65 -35.90 -15.70 4.97
N PHE A 66 -35.73 -16.53 3.94
CA PHE A 66 -34.44 -16.72 3.28
C PHE A 66 -34.00 -15.48 2.49
N PHE A 67 -34.96 -14.76 1.90
CA PHE A 67 -34.70 -13.48 1.23
C PHE A 67 -34.24 -12.41 2.21
N PHE A 68 -34.92 -12.23 3.35
CA PHE A 68 -34.52 -11.25 4.36
C PHE A 68 -33.16 -11.62 4.97
N MET A 69 -32.89 -12.89 5.24
CA MET A 69 -31.58 -13.30 5.75
C MET A 69 -30.44 -12.96 4.77
N ALA A 70 -30.63 -13.16 3.46
CA ALA A 70 -29.67 -12.75 2.45
C ALA A 70 -29.53 -11.22 2.33
N LEU A 71 -30.66 -10.49 2.44
CA LEU A 71 -30.70 -9.02 2.38
C LEU A 71 -29.92 -8.37 3.53
N PHE A 72 -30.02 -8.93 4.75
CA PHE A 72 -29.31 -8.40 5.92
C PHE A 72 -27.85 -8.89 6.01
N ALA A 73 -27.52 -10.06 5.46
CA ALA A 73 -26.14 -10.58 5.48
C ALA A 73 -25.14 -9.71 4.68
N LEU A 74 -25.58 -9.08 3.59
CA LEU A 74 -24.73 -8.23 2.75
C LEU A 74 -24.25 -6.94 3.47
N PRO A 75 -25.11 -6.10 4.07
CA PRO A 75 -24.66 -4.93 4.82
C PRO A 75 -23.83 -5.31 6.05
N THR A 76 -24.17 -6.41 6.74
CA THR A 76 -23.38 -6.89 7.88
C THR A 76 -21.97 -7.34 7.44
N SER A 77 -21.86 -8.09 6.34
CA SER A 77 -20.56 -8.47 5.78
C SER A 77 -19.77 -7.24 5.30
N TYR A 78 -20.42 -6.31 4.61
CA TYR A 78 -19.78 -5.09 4.11
C TYR A 78 -19.25 -4.22 5.25
N LEU A 79 -20.04 -4.04 6.32
CA LEU A 79 -19.61 -3.28 7.50
C LEU A 79 -18.46 -3.97 8.26
N LEU A 80 -18.43 -5.31 8.27
CA LEU A 80 -17.40 -6.07 8.96
C LEU A 80 -16.08 -6.14 8.17
N MET A 81 -16.14 -6.13 6.84
CA MET A 81 -14.97 -6.04 5.96
C MET A 81 -14.49 -4.60 5.71
N ARG A 82 -15.26 -3.58 6.12
CA ARG A 82 -14.83 -2.19 6.02
C ARG A 82 -13.74 -1.93 7.07
N LYS A 83 -12.51 -2.35 6.74
CA LYS A 83 -11.31 -2.03 7.51
C LYS A 83 -11.23 -0.50 7.58
N PRO A 84 -11.27 0.12 8.78
CA PRO A 84 -11.24 1.57 8.88
C PRO A 84 -9.95 2.09 8.22
N PRO A 85 -9.97 3.26 7.56
CA PRO A 85 -8.77 3.88 7.00
C PRO A 85 -7.81 4.18 8.16
N GLY A 86 -6.89 3.25 8.43
CA GLY A 86 -6.03 3.29 9.61
C GLY A 86 -5.74 1.92 10.27
N ALA A 87 -6.51 0.88 9.96
CA ALA A 87 -6.27 -0.46 10.52
C ALA A 87 -5.25 -1.29 9.72
N TYR A 88 -4.59 -0.71 8.70
CA TYR A 88 -3.41 -1.37 8.13
C TYR A 88 -2.39 -1.53 9.26
N ASP A 89 -1.90 -2.75 9.46
CA ASP A 89 -1.05 -3.08 10.58
C ASP A 89 0.26 -2.29 10.46
N THR A 90 0.36 -1.23 11.26
CA THR A 90 1.60 -0.44 11.44
C THR A 90 2.58 -1.21 12.35
N SER A 91 2.22 -2.41 12.82
CA SER A 91 3.12 -3.28 13.59
C SER A 91 4.19 -3.95 12.74
N GLU A 92 4.08 -3.86 11.42
CA GLU A 92 5.15 -4.14 10.46
C GLU A 92 5.55 -2.83 9.73
N ALA A 93 5.33 -1.67 10.36
CA ALA A 93 6.09 -0.49 9.99
C ALA A 93 7.53 -0.76 10.45
N PRO A 94 8.47 -0.91 9.51
CA PRO A 94 9.86 -1.07 9.87
C PRO A 94 10.25 0.17 10.68
N GLU A 95 11.05 -0.04 11.72
CA GLU A 95 11.82 1.01 12.38
C GLU A 95 12.20 2.06 11.34
N VAL A 96 11.65 3.28 11.50
CA VAL A 96 11.48 4.29 10.44
C VAL A 96 12.74 4.40 9.60
N ALA A 97 12.77 3.64 8.49
CA ALA A 97 13.84 3.73 7.53
C ALA A 97 13.61 5.06 6.86
N LEU A 98 14.38 6.07 7.27
CA LEU A 98 14.36 7.35 6.60
C LEU A 98 14.58 7.08 5.11
N PRO A 99 13.75 7.65 4.23
CA PRO A 99 13.92 7.51 2.80
C PRO A 99 15.36 7.84 2.42
N ASN A 100 16.02 6.98 1.65
CA ASN A 100 17.43 7.17 1.26
C ASN A 100 17.63 8.19 0.14
N PHE A 101 16.84 9.27 0.13
CA PHE A 101 17.02 10.35 -0.83
C PHE A 101 18.33 11.08 -0.54
N ARG A 102 19.19 11.16 -1.54
CA ARG A 102 20.49 11.82 -1.44
C ARG A 102 20.42 13.29 -1.83
N THR A 103 19.61 13.60 -2.84
CA THR A 103 19.45 14.98 -3.34
C THR A 103 18.00 15.29 -3.64
N PHE A 104 17.58 16.51 -3.31
CA PHE A 104 16.24 17.03 -3.61
C PHE A 104 16.35 18.44 -4.18
N ARG A 105 15.85 18.62 -5.41
CA ARG A 105 15.85 19.90 -6.12
C ARG A 105 14.44 20.29 -6.51
N PHE A 106 14.07 21.52 -6.18
CA PHE A 106 12.79 22.11 -6.51
C PHE A 106 12.99 23.30 -7.43
N TYR A 107 12.47 23.19 -8.65
CA TYR A 107 12.51 24.27 -9.63
C TYR A 107 11.20 25.04 -9.60
N THR A 108 11.29 26.34 -9.34
CA THR A 108 10.17 27.27 -9.15
C THR A 108 10.33 28.49 -10.06
N ARG A 109 9.27 29.31 -10.15
CA ARG A 109 9.23 30.60 -10.85
C ARG A 109 8.47 31.62 -10.02
N ASN A 110 8.86 32.89 -10.09
CA ASN A 110 8.14 33.98 -9.44
C ASN A 110 6.73 34.20 -10.05
N GLY A 111 5.72 34.37 -9.18
CA GLY A 111 4.35 34.67 -9.59
C GLY A 111 3.54 33.45 -10.07
N CYS A 112 3.95 32.23 -9.72
CA CYS A 112 3.24 31.00 -10.09
C CYS A 112 2.52 30.37 -8.87
N PRO A 113 1.17 30.43 -8.80
CA PRO A 113 0.43 29.88 -7.65
C PRO A 113 0.57 28.36 -7.50
N LEU A 114 0.80 27.64 -8.61
CA LEU A 114 1.06 26.19 -8.58
C LEU A 114 2.41 25.86 -7.93
N CYS A 115 3.39 26.74 -8.06
CA CYS A 115 4.69 26.56 -7.41
C CYS A 115 4.59 26.78 -5.90
N ASP A 116 3.77 27.73 -5.46
CA ASP A 116 3.53 27.99 -4.04
C ASP A 116 2.83 26.80 -3.37
N GLU A 117 1.78 26.26 -3.99
CA GLU A 117 1.08 25.06 -3.52
C GLU A 117 2.03 23.85 -3.44
N ALA A 118 2.83 23.64 -4.49
CA ALA A 118 3.82 22.56 -4.51
C ALA A 118 4.90 22.74 -3.43
N LEU A 119 5.34 23.96 -3.18
CA LEU A 119 6.33 24.26 -2.14
C LEU A 119 5.77 24.00 -0.74
N GLU A 120 4.51 24.35 -0.49
CA GLU A 120 3.82 24.02 0.77
C GLU A 120 3.75 22.51 1.02
N ILE A 121 3.41 21.75 -0.03
CA ILE A 121 3.39 20.29 0.04
C ILE A 121 4.77 19.76 0.40
N VAL A 122 5.82 20.17 -0.33
CA VAL A 122 7.19 19.69 -0.10
C VAL A 122 7.68 20.06 1.30
N LYS A 123 7.45 21.29 1.76
CA LYS A 123 7.84 21.76 3.10
C LYS A 123 7.22 20.93 4.23
N ARG A 124 6.00 20.42 4.04
CA ARG A 124 5.36 19.52 5.03
C ARG A 124 6.18 18.25 5.30
N TYR A 125 6.98 17.81 4.32
CA TYR A 125 7.81 16.61 4.40
C TYR A 125 9.30 16.92 4.58
N GLU A 126 9.68 18.16 4.91
CA GLU A 126 11.07 18.56 5.17
C GLU A 126 11.78 17.64 6.17
N ASN A 127 11.08 17.19 7.21
CA ASN A 127 11.64 16.30 8.25
C ASN A 127 12.10 14.92 7.74
N VAL A 128 11.62 14.48 6.58
CA VAL A 128 11.94 13.16 5.99
C VAL A 128 12.68 13.27 4.65
N LEU A 129 12.90 14.48 4.18
CA LEU A 129 13.61 14.78 2.94
C LEU A 129 15.02 15.31 3.27
N PRO A 130 15.98 15.18 2.34
CA PRO A 130 17.25 15.88 2.43
C PRO A 130 17.01 17.38 2.23
N GLU A 131 18.07 18.17 2.37
CA GLU A 131 18.04 19.62 2.17
C GLU A 131 17.37 19.98 0.83
N ILE A 132 16.37 20.86 0.90
CA ILE A 132 15.56 21.25 -0.26
C ILE A 132 16.29 22.36 -1.01
N GLU A 133 16.95 22.02 -2.11
CA GLU A 133 17.61 22.99 -2.99
C GLU A 133 16.56 23.66 -3.90
N VAL A 134 16.22 24.92 -3.64
CA VAL A 134 15.26 25.68 -4.46
C VAL A 134 15.97 26.49 -5.53
N TYR A 135 15.61 26.28 -6.78
CA TYR A 135 16.15 26.99 -7.95
C TYR A 135 15.05 27.77 -8.67
N ASP A 136 15.32 29.05 -8.92
CA ASP A 136 14.47 29.88 -9.78
C ASP A 136 14.85 29.63 -11.24
N VAL A 137 13.91 29.11 -12.04
CA VAL A 137 14.18 28.78 -13.44
C VAL A 137 14.45 30.02 -14.29
N ASP A 138 13.94 31.19 -13.91
CA ASP A 138 14.09 32.41 -14.73
C ASP A 138 15.48 33.06 -14.57
N ARG A 139 16.30 32.56 -13.64
CA ARG A 139 17.66 33.05 -13.40
C ARG A 139 18.72 32.39 -14.27
N ASP A 140 18.40 31.28 -14.93
CA ASP A 140 19.35 30.50 -15.72
C ASP A 140 18.75 30.14 -17.09
N ALA A 141 19.41 30.55 -18.17
CA ALA A 141 18.96 30.32 -19.53
C ALA A 141 18.81 28.82 -19.87
N GLU A 142 19.67 27.95 -19.31
CA GLU A 142 19.58 26.50 -19.53
C GLU A 142 18.36 25.89 -18.82
N LEU A 143 17.99 26.39 -17.64
CA LEU A 143 16.81 25.94 -16.92
C LEU A 143 15.52 26.45 -17.57
N VAL A 144 15.53 27.68 -18.10
CA VAL A 144 14.42 28.20 -18.91
C VAL A 144 14.20 27.28 -20.11
N GLU A 145 15.23 26.93 -20.89
CA GLU A 145 15.05 26.07 -22.06
C GLU A 145 14.45 24.69 -21.70
N ARG A 146 14.88 24.11 -20.58
CA ARG A 146 14.43 22.77 -20.13
C ARG A 146 13.04 22.76 -19.49
N PHE A 147 12.67 23.82 -18.76
CA PHE A 147 11.50 23.80 -17.87
C PHE A 147 10.51 24.95 -18.06
N ASN A 148 10.66 25.78 -19.10
CA ASN A 148 9.89 27.02 -19.33
C ASN A 148 8.38 26.91 -19.03
N THR A 149 7.75 25.82 -19.47
CA THR A 149 6.29 25.61 -19.40
C THR A 149 5.87 24.55 -18.38
N CYS A 150 6.82 23.90 -17.70
CA CYS A 150 6.58 22.70 -16.89
C CYS A 150 6.86 22.89 -15.40
N VAL A 151 6.98 24.14 -14.93
CA VAL A 151 7.14 24.47 -13.50
C VAL A 151 5.80 24.30 -12.75
N PRO A 152 5.80 23.82 -11.49
CA PRO A 152 6.94 23.39 -10.69
C PRO A 152 7.52 22.02 -11.10
N VAL A 153 8.83 21.84 -10.95
CA VAL A 153 9.51 20.56 -11.20
C VAL A 153 10.21 20.08 -9.92
N VAL A 154 9.99 18.81 -9.57
CA VAL A 154 10.66 18.15 -8.44
C VAL A 154 11.61 17.09 -9.00
N GLU A 155 12.89 17.24 -8.70
CA GLU A 155 13.95 16.29 -9.02
C GLU A 155 14.49 15.65 -7.74
N ILE A 156 14.51 14.32 -7.71
CA ILE A 156 14.99 13.53 -6.57
C ILE A 156 16.01 12.52 -7.09
N ASP A 157 17.21 12.53 -6.51
CA ASP A 157 18.35 11.70 -6.93
C ASP A 157 18.67 11.85 -8.43
N GLY A 158 18.59 13.07 -8.95
CA GLY A 158 18.84 13.38 -10.38
C GLY A 158 17.74 12.93 -11.35
N LYS A 159 16.61 12.44 -10.83
CA LYS A 159 15.45 12.02 -11.64
C LYS A 159 14.25 12.92 -11.38
N ILE A 160 13.67 13.46 -12.46
CA ILE A 160 12.45 14.26 -12.36
C ILE A 160 11.27 13.35 -12.00
N ARG A 161 10.64 13.59 -10.84
CA ARG A 161 9.50 12.81 -10.33
C ARG A 161 8.16 13.50 -10.58
N PHE A 162 8.15 14.83 -10.59
CA PHE A 162 6.95 15.64 -10.79
C PHE A 162 7.24 16.81 -11.73
N ARG A 163 6.26 17.17 -12.55
CA ARG A 163 6.27 18.33 -13.46
C ARG A 163 4.88 18.96 -13.46
N GLY A 164 4.80 20.28 -13.38
CA GLY A 164 3.57 21.09 -13.47
C GLY A 164 2.60 20.96 -12.29
N ASN A 165 2.50 19.80 -11.64
CA ASN A 165 1.70 19.61 -10.42
C ASN A 165 2.34 18.56 -9.51
N VAL A 166 2.36 18.86 -8.21
CA VAL A 166 2.82 17.93 -7.17
C VAL A 166 1.59 17.40 -6.44
N ASN A 167 1.18 16.17 -6.77
CA ASN A 167 0.09 15.52 -6.05
C ASN A 167 0.61 14.94 -4.73
N GLU A 168 0.10 15.43 -3.60
CA GLU A 168 0.54 15.00 -2.26
C GLU A 168 0.43 13.48 -2.04
N VAL A 169 -0.61 12.82 -2.57
CA VAL A 169 -0.81 11.37 -2.41
C VAL A 169 0.29 10.60 -3.14
N LEU A 170 0.63 11.01 -4.35
CA LEU A 170 1.71 10.39 -5.12
C LEU A 170 3.08 10.67 -4.50
N PHE A 171 3.28 11.89 -3.99
CA PHE A 171 4.50 12.28 -3.31
C PHE A 171 4.73 11.43 -2.06
N ARG A 172 3.70 11.28 -1.22
CA ARG A 172 3.74 10.43 -0.03
C ARG A 172 4.05 8.97 -0.37
N ARG A 173 3.37 8.40 -1.37
CA ARG A 173 3.63 7.02 -1.82
C ARG A 173 5.08 6.83 -2.30
N LEU A 174 5.64 7.83 -2.95
CA LEU A 174 7.03 7.81 -3.41
C LEU A 174 8.02 7.81 -2.22
N ILE A 175 7.77 8.63 -1.20
CA ILE A 175 8.54 8.66 0.06
C ILE A 175 8.47 7.29 0.74
N GLU A 176 7.26 6.75 0.92
CA GLU A 176 7.05 5.43 1.54
C GLU A 176 7.70 4.29 0.73
N ALA A 177 7.65 4.36 -0.60
CA ALA A 177 8.28 3.37 -1.47
C ALA A 177 9.81 3.42 -1.40
N SER A 178 10.40 4.62 -1.28
CA SER A 178 11.84 4.76 -1.06
C SER A 178 12.24 4.18 0.29
N ALA A 179 11.51 4.47 1.37
CA ALA A 179 11.76 3.88 2.69
C ALA A 179 11.75 2.34 2.65
N ARG A 180 10.80 1.73 1.93
CA ARG A 180 10.77 0.26 1.72
C ARG A 180 11.96 -0.26 0.92
N ASN A 181 12.31 0.40 -0.19
CA ASN A 181 13.47 0.01 -1.01
C ASN A 181 14.83 0.26 -0.34
N SER A 182 14.84 1.08 0.72
CA SER A 182 16.02 1.34 1.55
C SER A 182 16.28 0.24 2.57
N GLN A 183 15.32 -0.67 2.77
CA GLN A 183 15.60 -1.90 3.50
C GLN A 183 16.64 -2.69 2.73
N PRO A 184 17.77 -3.04 3.36
CA PRO A 184 18.82 -3.76 2.68
C PRO A 184 18.22 -5.05 2.13
N ALA A 185 18.38 -5.26 0.82
CA ALA A 185 18.27 -6.58 0.24
C ALA A 185 19.01 -7.55 1.17
N SER A 186 18.29 -8.53 1.70
CA SER A 186 18.76 -9.58 2.60
C SER A 186 20.24 -9.91 2.35
N GLY A 187 21.15 -9.52 3.27
CA GLY A 187 22.55 -9.89 3.16
C GLY A 187 23.63 -8.98 3.75
N GLN A 188 23.34 -7.77 4.24
CA GLN A 188 24.37 -6.94 4.87
C GLN A 188 23.92 -6.38 6.23
N VAL A 189 23.90 -7.25 7.23
CA VAL A 189 23.96 -6.83 8.63
C VAL A 189 25.41 -6.40 8.88
N VAL A 190 25.71 -5.11 8.74
CA VAL A 190 26.98 -4.57 9.26
C VAL A 190 26.85 -4.56 10.78
N PRO A 191 27.71 -5.27 11.52
CA PRO A 191 27.71 -5.14 12.97
C PRO A 191 27.99 -3.68 13.33
N LEU A 192 27.12 -3.08 14.14
CA LEU A 192 27.35 -1.77 14.70
C LEU A 192 28.55 -1.87 15.66
N GLN A 193 29.77 -1.72 15.14
CA GLN A 193 30.98 -1.59 15.94
C GLN A 193 30.98 -0.20 16.58
N LEU A 194 30.39 -0.12 17.76
CA LEU A 194 30.57 0.99 18.67
C LEU A 194 32.07 1.07 19.03
N PRO A 195 32.73 2.24 18.84
CA PRO A 195 34.10 2.42 19.30
C PRO A 195 34.13 2.23 20.82
N SER A 196 34.93 1.27 21.29
CA SER A 196 35.23 1.11 22.71
C SER A 196 36.01 2.34 23.17
N SER A 197 35.35 3.17 23.97
CA SER A 197 35.97 4.25 24.72
C SER A 197 37.09 3.67 25.59
N SER A 198 38.34 3.90 25.19
CA SER A 198 39.52 3.70 26.02
C SER A 198 39.49 4.74 27.14
N ARG A 199 38.91 4.36 28.29
CA ARG A 199 39.08 5.11 29.53
C ARG A 199 40.46 4.77 30.08
N GLY A 200 41.39 5.72 29.94
CA GLY A 200 42.67 5.67 30.62
C GLY A 200 42.54 5.81 32.13
N SER A 201 43.31 5.01 32.86
CA SER A 201 44.09 5.34 34.06
C SER A 201 44.98 4.17 34.38
#